data_AF-A0A8S8ZIH4-F1
#
_entry.id   AF-A0A8S8ZIH4-F1
#
_cell.length_a   1.000
_cell.length_b   1.000
_cell.length_c   1.000
_cell.angle_alpha   90.00
_cell.angle_beta   90.00
_cell.angle_gamma   90.00
#
_symmetry.space_group_name_H-M   'P 1'
#
loop_
_entity.id
_entity.type
_entity.pdbx_description
1 polymer ?
#
loop_
_entity_poly.entity_id
_entity_poly.type
_entity_poly.pdbx_seq_one_letter_code
_entity_poly.pdbx_strand_id
1 'polypeptide(L)'
;MGSPSLSDYSLDNPSLSTAPSSKPGGNKNHHNHHSHNHNHNNHNGGNGNNRGGRSQRRPSNRDEFDGPHQFLQRPPPEYIAMQERELPHLPTNLLVQEQDSVLTQVNDRLSQCAYDFVAKYQFPIPLTQDMRPVERPQDREWTEWVYLLKRLATKRRIPARVLYNGQIKQFVTILENSLEMRHAAKHQSRPLKDDRNILQLISAGIQVAKILKDAPAMDFLDKLYVSTEQQIQERAAAAAARFR
;
A
#
# COMPACT_ATOMS: atom_id res chain seq x y z
N MET A 1 -13.04 -51.62 8.28
CA MET A 1 -12.21 -51.67 9.52
C MET A 1 -11.35 -50.41 9.57
N GLY A 2 -10.64 -50.17 10.68
CA GLY A 2 -10.14 -48.83 11.05
C GLY A 2 -9.05 -48.22 10.17
N SER A 3 -8.92 -46.90 10.27
CA SER A 3 -7.88 -46.07 9.64
C SER A 3 -6.52 -46.20 10.35
N PRO A 4 -5.38 -46.01 9.65
CA PRO A 4 -4.09 -45.74 10.27
C PRO A 4 -4.01 -44.32 10.86
N SER A 5 -3.21 -44.14 11.92
CA SER A 5 -2.96 -42.84 12.57
C SER A 5 -1.73 -42.13 12.00
N LEU A 6 -1.73 -40.80 12.01
CA LEU A 6 -0.57 -39.94 11.75
C LEU A 6 0.07 -39.54 13.10
N SER A 7 1.03 -40.34 13.60
CA SER A 7 1.69 -40.04 14.87
C SER A 7 2.99 -40.84 15.08
N ASP A 8 3.99 -40.69 14.21
CA ASP A 8 5.37 -41.06 14.56
C ASP A 8 6.43 -40.31 13.73
N TYR A 9 7.12 -39.35 14.36
CA TYR A 9 8.39 -38.76 13.92
C TYR A 9 8.96 -37.90 15.05
N SER A 10 9.61 -38.55 16.01
CA SER A 10 10.45 -37.89 17.02
C SER A 10 11.73 -38.70 17.22
N LEU A 11 12.86 -38.18 16.77
CA LEU A 11 14.18 -38.77 16.99
C LEU A 11 15.17 -37.68 17.37
N ASP A 12 15.48 -37.62 18.67
CA ASP A 12 16.63 -36.90 19.20
C ASP A 12 17.94 -37.59 18.79
N ASN A 13 19.01 -36.82 18.59
CA ASN A 13 20.32 -37.21 19.12
C ASN A 13 21.24 -35.98 19.30
N PRO A 14 22.07 -35.90 20.36
CA PRO A 14 22.88 -34.72 20.66
C PRO A 14 24.39 -34.90 20.40
N SER A 15 25.16 -33.80 20.33
CA SER A 15 26.46 -33.66 21.04
C SER A 15 27.12 -32.27 20.89
N LEU A 16 27.71 -31.80 22.01
CA LEU A 16 28.97 -31.05 22.23
C LEU A 16 29.66 -30.30 21.05
N SER A 17 30.31 -29.13 21.21
CA SER A 17 30.50 -28.15 22.31
C SER A 17 31.17 -26.87 21.67
N THR A 18 31.72 -25.82 22.31
CA THR A 18 32.21 -25.50 23.67
C THR A 18 32.23 -23.96 23.88
N ALA A 19 32.36 -23.45 25.12
CA ALA A 19 32.61 -22.03 25.42
C ALA A 19 34.12 -21.67 25.48
N PRO A 20 34.49 -20.36 25.45
CA PRO A 20 34.88 -19.70 26.71
C PRO A 20 34.34 -18.24 26.86
N SER A 21 34.85 -17.48 27.84
CA SER A 21 34.14 -16.34 28.47
C SER A 21 34.92 -15.03 28.58
N SER A 22 34.21 -13.88 28.72
CA SER A 22 34.72 -12.65 29.38
C SER A 22 33.57 -11.72 29.85
N LYS A 23 33.87 -10.84 30.82
CA LYS A 23 33.05 -9.70 31.36
C LYS A 23 33.91 -8.40 31.22
N PRO A 24 33.57 -7.16 31.71
CA PRO A 24 32.42 -6.70 32.55
C PRO A 24 31.79 -5.31 32.23
N GLY A 25 30.78 -4.92 33.02
CA GLY A 25 30.51 -3.51 33.42
C GLY A 25 29.16 -2.88 32.96
N GLY A 26 28.50 -2.06 33.81
CA GLY A 26 27.31 -1.28 33.37
C GLY A 26 26.22 -0.91 34.41
N ASN A 27 26.57 -0.40 35.59
CA ASN A 27 25.65 0.06 36.67
C ASN A 27 24.50 1.03 36.25
N LYS A 28 23.25 0.82 36.75
CA LYS A 28 22.38 1.88 37.36
C LYS A 28 21.00 1.40 37.90
N ASN A 29 20.52 2.07 38.96
CA ASN A 29 19.16 1.99 39.53
C ASN A 29 18.18 2.95 38.80
N HIS A 30 16.86 2.70 38.85
CA HIS A 30 15.87 3.52 39.61
C HIS A 30 14.37 3.13 39.40
N HIS A 31 13.67 2.99 40.53
CA HIS A 31 12.26 3.36 40.84
C HIS A 31 11.01 2.81 40.09
N ASN A 32 10.07 2.33 40.93
CA ASN A 32 8.61 2.52 40.92
C ASN A 32 7.74 1.97 39.75
N HIS A 33 6.43 1.74 39.91
CA HIS A 33 5.53 1.91 41.08
C HIS A 33 4.80 0.60 41.42
N HIS A 34 4.47 0.38 42.70
CA HIS A 34 3.49 -0.65 43.08
C HIS A 34 2.06 -0.20 42.75
N SER A 35 1.26 -1.13 42.24
CA SER A 35 -0.20 -0.97 42.14
C SER A 35 -0.84 -1.38 43.47
N HIS A 36 -1.74 -0.55 43.99
CA HIS A 36 -2.65 -0.91 45.09
C HIS A 36 -4.06 -0.42 44.74
N ASN A 37 -4.91 -1.36 44.35
CA ASN A 37 -6.33 -1.14 44.18
C ASN A 37 -7.01 -1.21 45.56
N HIS A 38 -7.83 -0.23 45.93
CA HIS A 38 -8.58 -0.25 47.18
C HIS A 38 -10.08 -0.11 46.90
N ASN A 39 -10.75 -1.27 47.00
CA ASN A 39 -12.18 -1.38 46.92
C ASN A 39 -12.79 -0.84 48.23
N HIS A 40 -13.74 0.09 48.12
CA HIS A 40 -14.55 0.54 49.26
C HIS A 40 -16.02 0.54 48.85
N ASN A 41 -16.80 -0.27 49.55
CA ASN A 41 -18.18 -0.56 49.23
C ASN A 41 -19.00 -0.48 50.51
N ASN A 42 -19.94 0.47 50.61
CA ASN A 42 -20.94 0.46 51.67
C ASN A 42 -22.25 1.13 51.24
N HIS A 43 -23.34 0.74 51.90
CA HIS A 43 -24.72 1.16 51.64
C HIS A 43 -25.04 2.44 52.46
N ASN A 44 -26.22 3.08 52.44
CA ASN A 44 -27.55 2.70 51.97
C ASN A 44 -28.46 3.93 51.75
N GLY A 45 -29.57 3.77 51.01
CA GLY A 45 -30.85 4.45 51.26
C GLY A 45 -31.01 5.92 50.85
N GLY A 46 -31.92 6.19 49.91
CA GLY A 46 -32.41 7.54 49.60
C GLY A 46 -33.53 7.54 48.55
N ASN A 47 -34.78 7.70 48.97
CA ASN A 47 -35.94 7.72 48.05
C ASN A 47 -36.09 9.10 47.37
N GLY A 48 -36.21 9.13 46.05
CA GLY A 48 -36.23 10.37 45.26
C GLY A 48 -36.92 10.23 43.91
N ASN A 49 -38.24 10.42 43.89
CA ASN A 49 -39.05 10.39 42.68
C ASN A 49 -38.71 11.58 41.76
N ASN A 50 -38.04 11.34 40.63
CA ASN A 50 -37.75 12.39 39.66
C ASN A 50 -37.92 11.91 38.20
N ARG A 51 -38.88 12.51 37.49
CA ARG A 51 -39.16 12.27 36.06
C ARG A 51 -38.16 13.01 35.16
N GLY A 52 -36.88 12.68 35.29
CA GLY A 52 -35.82 13.15 34.40
C GLY A 52 -35.61 12.18 33.25
N GLY A 53 -35.75 12.65 32.00
CA GLY A 53 -35.50 11.84 30.81
C GLY A 53 -34.04 11.39 30.74
N ARG A 54 -33.75 10.17 31.22
CA ARG A 54 -32.41 9.58 31.21
C ARG A 54 -32.04 9.18 29.79
N SER A 55 -31.65 10.18 28.99
CA SER A 55 -31.03 10.00 27.68
C SER A 55 -29.90 8.99 27.83
N GLN A 56 -30.15 7.75 27.39
CA GLN A 56 -29.14 6.72 27.32
C GLN A 56 -28.06 7.23 26.37
N ARG A 57 -26.93 7.68 26.93
CA ARG A 57 -25.72 7.95 26.17
C ARG A 57 -25.41 6.67 25.40
N ARG A 58 -25.67 6.67 24.08
CA ARG A 58 -25.31 5.56 23.21
C ARG A 58 -23.85 5.22 23.48
N PRO A 59 -23.48 3.96 23.75
CA PRO A 59 -22.08 3.59 23.92
C PRO A 59 -21.35 3.97 22.63
N SER A 60 -20.36 4.87 22.73
CA SER A 60 -19.79 5.60 21.58
C SER A 60 -18.97 4.73 20.61
N ASN A 61 -18.97 3.42 20.83
CA ASN A 61 -18.22 2.40 20.09
C ASN A 61 -19.13 1.30 19.51
N ARG A 62 -20.47 1.43 19.58
CA ARG A 62 -21.35 0.54 18.81
C ARG A 62 -21.31 1.00 17.35
N ASP A 63 -20.94 0.10 16.45
CA ASP A 63 -20.83 0.37 15.03
C ASP A 63 -22.22 0.66 14.43
N GLU A 64 -22.28 1.37 13.30
CA GLU A 64 -23.52 1.48 12.53
C GLU A 64 -23.91 0.13 11.92
N PHE A 65 -22.94 -0.74 11.63
CA PHE A 65 -23.17 -2.12 11.21
C PHE A 65 -23.67 -3.05 12.34
N ASP A 66 -23.43 -2.70 13.61
CA ASP A 66 -24.04 -3.38 14.77
C ASP A 66 -25.53 -3.03 14.95
N GLY A 67 -26.10 -2.15 14.12
CA GLY A 67 -27.51 -1.77 14.16
C GLY A 67 -28.44 -2.84 13.57
N PRO A 68 -29.76 -2.57 13.53
CA PRO A 68 -30.69 -3.33 12.70
C PRO A 68 -30.27 -3.20 11.22
N HIS A 69 -29.86 -4.31 10.61
CA HIS A 69 -29.35 -4.36 9.24
C HIS A 69 -30.21 -5.28 8.36
N GLN A 70 -30.21 -5.00 7.06
CA GLN A 70 -30.86 -5.83 6.05
C GLN A 70 -29.80 -6.62 5.26
N PHE A 71 -29.95 -7.94 5.22
CA PHE A 71 -29.23 -8.75 4.23
C PHE A 71 -29.97 -8.72 2.89
N LEU A 72 -29.22 -8.65 1.79
CA LEU A 72 -29.76 -8.92 0.46
C LEU A 72 -30.02 -10.43 0.30
N GLN A 73 -31.03 -10.78 -0.48
CA GLN A 73 -31.27 -12.19 -0.82
C GLN A 73 -30.07 -12.74 -1.62
N ARG A 74 -29.56 -13.91 -1.22
CA ARG A 74 -28.46 -14.57 -1.92
C ARG A 74 -28.91 -14.92 -3.36
N PRO A 75 -28.07 -14.66 -4.39
CA PRO A 75 -28.37 -15.09 -5.76
C PRO A 75 -28.56 -16.62 -5.89
N PRO A 76 -29.21 -17.11 -6.95
CA PRO A 76 -29.37 -18.55 -7.20
C PRO A 76 -28.03 -19.30 -7.19
N PRO A 77 -27.96 -20.53 -6.65
CA PRO A 77 -26.71 -21.30 -6.60
C PRO A 77 -26.03 -21.47 -7.96
N GLU A 78 -26.82 -21.59 -9.03
CA GLU A 78 -26.36 -21.74 -10.40
C GLU A 78 -25.66 -20.47 -10.90
N TYR A 79 -26.18 -19.30 -10.52
CA TYR A 79 -25.59 -18.01 -10.85
C TYR A 79 -24.28 -17.79 -10.09
N ILE A 80 -24.21 -18.23 -8.83
CA ILE A 80 -22.98 -18.20 -8.03
C ILE A 80 -21.93 -19.14 -8.64
N ALA A 81 -22.31 -20.36 -9.02
CA ALA A 81 -21.45 -21.30 -9.76
C ALA A 81 -21.12 -20.85 -11.20
N MET A 82 -21.72 -19.76 -11.69
CA MET A 82 -21.27 -19.05 -12.90
C MET A 82 -20.27 -17.92 -12.58
N GLN A 83 -20.37 -17.27 -11.42
CA GLN A 83 -19.43 -16.25 -10.95
C GLN A 83 -18.13 -16.84 -10.39
N GLU A 84 -18.20 -18.01 -9.73
CA GLU A 84 -17.06 -18.73 -9.12
C GLU A 84 -16.25 -19.56 -10.14
N ARG A 85 -16.47 -19.36 -11.44
CA ARG A 85 -15.69 -19.98 -12.52
C ARG A 85 -14.30 -19.34 -12.63
N GLU A 86 -13.37 -20.06 -13.24
CA GLU A 86 -12.05 -19.54 -13.57
C GLU A 86 -12.16 -18.24 -14.38
N LEU A 87 -11.43 -17.21 -13.97
CA LEU A 87 -11.49 -15.90 -14.60
C LEU A 87 -10.82 -15.94 -15.99
N PRO A 88 -11.39 -15.30 -17.02
CA PRO A 88 -10.78 -15.25 -18.33
C PRO A 88 -9.44 -14.49 -18.27
N HIS A 89 -8.40 -15.07 -18.85
CA HIS A 89 -7.10 -14.42 -18.96
C HIS A 89 -7.21 -13.15 -19.81
N LEU A 90 -6.66 -12.04 -19.32
CA LEU A 90 -6.68 -10.76 -20.01
C LEU A 90 -5.54 -10.67 -21.05
N PRO A 91 -5.70 -9.88 -22.13
CA PRO A 91 -4.66 -9.72 -23.14
C PRO A 91 -3.33 -9.26 -22.54
N THR A 92 -2.27 -9.97 -22.93
CA THR A 92 -0.89 -9.78 -22.46
C THR A 92 0.02 -9.88 -23.69
N ASN A 93 0.06 -8.81 -24.47
CA ASN A 93 0.74 -8.75 -25.77
C ASN A 93 2.19 -8.21 -25.65
N LEU A 94 2.48 -7.41 -24.62
CA LEU A 94 3.83 -6.93 -24.33
C LEU A 94 4.72 -8.01 -23.70
N LEU A 95 5.93 -8.18 -24.24
CA LEU A 95 6.97 -9.05 -23.69
C LEU A 95 7.51 -8.52 -22.36
N VAL A 96 8.12 -9.38 -21.54
CA VAL A 96 8.72 -9.02 -20.22
C VAL A 96 9.60 -7.77 -20.33
N GLN A 97 10.53 -7.76 -21.30
CA GLN A 97 11.46 -6.66 -21.53
C GLN A 97 10.78 -5.35 -21.97
N GLU A 98 9.63 -5.44 -22.64
CA GLU A 98 8.85 -4.27 -23.05
C GLU A 98 8.11 -3.69 -21.84
N GLN A 99 7.50 -4.54 -21.01
CA GLN A 99 6.88 -4.12 -19.74
C GLN A 99 7.90 -3.50 -18.78
N ASP A 100 9.07 -4.13 -18.59
CA ASP A 100 10.12 -3.61 -17.72
C ASP A 100 10.70 -2.28 -18.24
N SER A 101 10.85 -2.12 -19.56
CA SER A 101 11.29 -0.86 -20.18
C SER A 101 10.29 0.28 -19.97
N VAL A 102 8.99 0.03 -20.17
CA VAL A 102 7.92 1.01 -19.93
C VAL A 102 7.85 1.37 -18.45
N LEU A 103 7.86 0.37 -17.55
CA LEU A 103 7.79 0.58 -16.12
C LEU A 103 9.03 1.32 -15.58
N THR A 104 10.22 1.08 -16.12
CA THR A 104 11.43 1.83 -15.75
C THR A 104 11.29 3.30 -16.14
N GLN A 105 10.86 3.60 -17.38
CA GLN A 105 10.65 4.98 -17.85
C GLN A 105 9.59 5.74 -17.04
N VAL A 106 8.51 5.06 -16.61
CA VAL A 106 7.52 5.66 -15.70
C VAL A 106 8.14 5.98 -14.34
N ASN A 107 8.87 5.04 -13.73
CA ASN A 107 9.53 5.26 -12.44
C ASN A 107 10.55 6.40 -12.49
N ASP A 108 11.44 6.44 -13.49
CA ASP A 108 12.46 7.49 -13.64
C ASP A 108 11.82 8.88 -13.79
N ARG A 109 10.80 9.01 -14.65
CA ARG A 109 10.13 10.30 -14.89
C ARG A 109 9.35 10.78 -13.66
N LEU A 110 8.76 9.86 -12.88
CA LEU A 110 8.04 10.19 -11.65
C LEU A 110 8.99 10.52 -10.48
N SER A 111 10.10 9.80 -10.34
CA SER A 111 11.14 10.13 -9.35
C SER A 111 11.77 11.50 -9.63
N GLN A 112 12.05 11.83 -10.90
CA GLN A 112 12.47 13.19 -11.30
C GLN A 112 11.42 14.23 -10.92
N CYS A 113 10.15 14.00 -11.26
CA CYS A 113 9.03 14.91 -10.96
C CYS A 113 8.87 15.16 -9.44
N ALA A 114 9.01 14.11 -8.60
CA ALA A 114 8.96 14.23 -7.15
C ALA A 114 10.18 14.94 -6.56
N TYR A 115 11.40 14.64 -7.05
CA TYR A 115 12.63 15.34 -6.67
C TYR A 115 12.50 16.85 -6.95
N ASP A 116 12.13 17.23 -8.18
CA ASP A 116 12.00 18.63 -8.59
C ASP A 116 10.90 19.35 -7.79
N PHE A 117 9.77 18.69 -7.54
CA PHE A 117 8.70 19.24 -6.70
C PHE A 117 9.14 19.45 -5.25
N VAL A 118 9.86 18.50 -4.66
CA VAL A 118 10.38 18.60 -3.28
C VAL A 118 11.45 19.69 -3.17
N ALA A 119 12.37 19.78 -4.13
CA ALA A 119 13.40 20.81 -4.19
C ALA A 119 12.81 22.21 -4.40
N LYS A 120 11.90 22.37 -5.37
CA LYS A 120 11.25 23.66 -5.74
C LYS A 120 10.50 24.31 -4.58
N TYR A 121 9.90 23.52 -3.69
CA TYR A 121 9.16 24.00 -2.53
C TYR A 121 9.90 23.77 -1.19
N GLN A 122 11.16 23.31 -1.24
CA GLN A 122 12.02 23.05 -0.08
C GLN A 122 11.33 22.21 1.02
N PHE A 123 10.63 21.14 0.61
CA PHE A 123 9.95 20.27 1.57
C PHE A 123 10.98 19.43 2.36
N PRO A 124 10.87 19.35 3.70
CA PRO A 124 11.88 18.70 4.53
C PRO A 124 11.86 17.18 4.34
N ILE A 125 12.97 16.63 3.83
CA ILE A 125 13.23 15.20 3.74
C ILE A 125 13.77 14.73 5.10
N PRO A 126 13.11 13.79 5.80
CA PRO A 126 13.64 13.23 7.04
C PRO A 126 14.87 12.36 6.75
N LEU A 127 15.96 12.62 7.48
CA LEU A 127 17.10 11.70 7.55
C LEU A 127 16.78 10.58 8.56
N THR A 128 17.02 9.34 8.16
CA THR A 128 17.00 8.14 9.01
C THR A 128 18.37 7.47 8.91
N GLN A 129 18.78 6.72 9.95
CA GLN A 129 20.16 6.22 10.07
C GLN A 129 20.59 5.34 8.89
N ASP A 130 19.64 4.67 8.25
CA ASP A 130 19.85 3.71 7.16
C ASP A 130 19.72 4.33 5.76
N MET A 131 19.38 5.62 5.64
CA MET A 131 19.14 6.29 4.35
C MET A 131 20.19 7.35 4.04
N ARG A 132 20.78 7.27 2.84
CA ARG A 132 21.62 8.33 2.27
C ARG A 132 20.84 9.66 2.16
N PRO A 133 21.50 10.82 2.36
CA PRO A 133 21.00 12.10 1.85
C PRO A 133 20.66 12.01 0.35
N VAL A 134 19.60 12.70 -0.07
CA VAL A 134 19.15 12.71 -1.47
C VAL A 134 19.91 13.80 -2.22
N GLU A 135 20.76 13.41 -3.16
CA GLU A 135 21.47 14.32 -4.07
C GLU A 135 20.81 14.30 -5.46
N ARG A 136 20.26 13.16 -5.87
CA ARG A 136 19.70 12.88 -7.20
C ARG A 136 18.31 12.23 -7.09
N PRO A 137 17.45 12.30 -8.12
CA PRO A 137 16.16 11.60 -8.15
C PRO A 137 16.27 10.10 -7.87
N GLN A 138 17.35 9.47 -8.36
CA GLN A 138 17.62 8.03 -8.27
C GLN A 138 18.21 7.59 -6.92
N ASP A 139 18.49 8.49 -5.97
CA ASP A 139 18.86 8.12 -4.60
C ASP A 139 17.65 7.57 -3.80
N ARG A 140 16.46 7.51 -4.40
CA ARG A 140 15.23 6.92 -3.85
C ARG A 140 14.41 6.22 -4.94
N GLU A 141 13.86 5.07 -4.59
CA GLU A 141 12.85 4.37 -5.39
C GLU A 141 11.53 5.16 -5.43
N TRP A 142 10.72 4.97 -6.48
CA TRP A 142 9.40 5.64 -6.57
C TRP A 142 8.50 5.35 -5.37
N THR A 143 8.58 4.14 -4.82
CA THR A 143 7.86 3.73 -3.60
C THR A 143 8.20 4.60 -2.38
N GLU A 144 9.44 5.06 -2.29
CA GLU A 144 9.95 5.92 -1.21
C GLU A 144 9.58 7.39 -1.44
N TRP A 145 9.60 7.84 -2.69
CA TRP A 145 9.05 9.14 -3.10
C TRP A 145 7.56 9.25 -2.77
N VAL A 146 6.76 8.22 -3.10
CA VAL A 146 5.34 8.14 -2.71
C VAL A 146 5.19 8.16 -1.19
N TYR A 147 5.96 7.37 -0.44
CA TYR A 147 5.91 7.39 1.03
C TYR A 147 6.17 8.79 1.59
N LEU A 148 7.21 9.47 1.10
CA LEU A 148 7.54 10.85 1.47
C LEU A 148 6.41 11.83 1.13
N LEU A 149 5.90 11.81 -0.10
CA LEU A 149 4.84 12.71 -0.57
C LEU A 149 3.52 12.49 0.20
N LYS A 150 3.12 11.24 0.44
CA LYS A 150 1.96 10.90 1.29
C LYS A 150 2.15 11.41 2.73
N ARG A 151 3.35 11.26 3.31
CA ARG A 151 3.68 11.72 4.67
C ARG A 151 3.69 13.25 4.77
N LEU A 152 4.17 13.96 3.74
CA LEU A 152 4.12 15.42 3.65
C LEU A 152 2.68 15.93 3.46
N ALA A 153 1.87 15.28 2.63
CA ALA A 153 0.47 15.62 2.41
C ALA A 153 -0.37 15.44 3.67
N THR A 154 -0.34 14.25 4.28
CA THR A 154 -1.12 13.92 5.48
C THR A 154 -0.71 14.75 6.71
N LYS A 155 0.58 15.05 6.89
CA LYS A 155 1.05 16.01 7.91
C LYS A 155 0.86 17.48 7.54
N ARG A 156 0.06 17.79 6.52
CA ARG A 156 -0.28 19.16 6.06
C ARG A 156 0.94 20.05 5.76
N ARG A 157 2.06 19.45 5.35
CA ARG A 157 3.31 20.16 4.99
C ARG A 157 3.26 20.71 3.56
N ILE A 158 2.45 20.11 2.68
CA ILE A 158 2.19 20.59 1.31
C ILE A 158 1.00 21.57 1.33
N PRO A 159 1.19 22.86 1.01
CA PRO A 159 0.08 23.82 0.92
C PRO A 159 -0.77 23.53 -0.32
N ALA A 160 -2.09 23.37 -0.20
CA ALA A 160 -2.95 22.95 -1.31
C ALA A 160 -2.74 23.75 -2.62
N ARG A 161 -2.46 25.06 -2.52
CA ARG A 161 -2.15 25.95 -3.66
C ARG A 161 -1.00 25.49 -4.56
N VAL A 162 -0.03 24.72 -4.06
CA VAL A 162 1.08 24.24 -4.90
C VAL A 162 0.64 23.13 -5.85
N LEU A 163 -0.37 22.34 -5.45
CA LEU A 163 -0.96 21.27 -6.25
C LEU A 163 -1.97 21.80 -7.29
N TYR A 164 -2.22 21.04 -8.35
CA TYR A 164 -3.26 21.34 -9.33
C TYR A 164 -4.65 21.36 -8.67
N ASN A 165 -5.44 22.39 -8.96
CA ASN A 165 -6.78 22.65 -8.43
C ASN A 165 -6.96 22.41 -6.91
N GLY A 166 -5.89 22.53 -6.11
CA GLY A 166 -5.94 22.28 -4.66
C GLY A 166 -6.19 20.82 -4.25
N GLN A 167 -6.01 19.84 -5.15
CA GLN A 167 -6.51 18.46 -5.04
C GLN A 167 -5.77 17.55 -4.02
N ILE A 168 -5.39 18.07 -2.85
CA ILE A 168 -4.64 17.38 -1.79
C ILE A 168 -5.29 16.06 -1.32
N LYS A 169 -6.63 15.96 -1.36
CA LYS A 169 -7.36 14.71 -1.05
C LYS A 169 -7.13 13.63 -2.10
N GLN A 170 -7.28 13.97 -3.38
CA GLN A 170 -7.12 13.04 -4.51
C GLN A 170 -5.64 12.67 -4.73
N PHE A 171 -4.71 13.58 -4.41
CA PHE A 171 -3.27 13.35 -4.53
C PHE A 171 -2.79 12.10 -3.78
N VAL A 172 -3.27 11.85 -2.57
CA VAL A 172 -2.90 10.65 -1.79
C VAL A 172 -3.34 9.37 -2.52
N THR A 173 -4.58 9.33 -3.01
CA THR A 173 -5.14 8.20 -3.76
C THR A 173 -4.45 8.00 -5.12
N ILE A 174 -4.09 9.08 -5.82
CA ILE A 174 -3.40 9.01 -7.12
C ILE A 174 -1.96 8.51 -6.94
N LEU A 175 -1.27 8.91 -5.87
CA LEU A 175 0.01 8.31 -5.48
C LEU A 175 -0.14 6.82 -5.15
N GLU A 176 -1.20 6.42 -4.44
CA GLU A 176 -1.47 5.01 -4.12
C GLU A 176 -1.74 4.17 -5.37
N ASN A 177 -2.52 4.68 -6.33
CA ASN A 177 -2.77 4.01 -7.60
C ASN A 177 -1.49 3.83 -8.44
N SER A 178 -0.47 4.67 -8.25
CA SER A 178 0.85 4.51 -8.88
C SER A 178 1.77 3.46 -8.20
N LEU A 179 1.37 2.88 -7.06
CA LEU A 179 2.18 1.89 -6.33
C LEU A 179 2.00 0.43 -6.80
N GLU A 180 1.15 0.18 -7.81
CA GLU A 180 1.04 -1.12 -8.51
C GLU A 180 2.36 -1.54 -9.21
N MET A 181 3.34 -0.63 -9.30
CA MET A 181 4.68 -0.85 -9.85
C MET A 181 5.63 -1.62 -8.91
N ARG A 182 5.17 -2.67 -8.22
CA ARG A 182 6.04 -3.48 -7.35
C ARG A 182 7.14 -4.22 -8.13
N HIS A 183 8.35 -3.66 -8.08
CA HIS A 183 9.65 -4.27 -8.33
C HIS A 183 9.83 -5.00 -9.69
N ALA A 184 9.91 -4.24 -10.78
CA ALA A 184 10.42 -4.75 -12.06
C ALA A 184 11.85 -5.31 -11.92
N ALA A 185 12.76 -4.55 -11.30
CA ALA A 185 14.21 -4.82 -11.34
C ALA A 185 14.74 -6.02 -10.51
N LYS A 186 13.91 -6.79 -9.79
CA LYS A 186 14.41 -7.79 -8.80
C LYS A 186 13.82 -9.20 -8.85
N HIS A 187 12.84 -9.49 -9.71
CA HIS A 187 12.21 -10.82 -9.76
C HIS A 187 12.00 -11.31 -11.21
N GLN A 188 12.97 -12.10 -11.72
CA GLN A 188 12.91 -12.73 -13.04
C GLN A 188 11.71 -13.70 -13.24
N SER A 189 11.06 -14.10 -12.15
CA SER A 189 9.90 -15.00 -12.13
C SER A 189 8.55 -14.26 -12.00
N ARG A 190 8.51 -12.93 -12.14
CA ARG A 190 7.26 -12.16 -12.06
C ARG A 190 6.31 -12.55 -13.21
N PRO A 191 5.04 -12.89 -12.95
CA PRO A 191 4.06 -13.00 -14.03
C PRO A 191 3.86 -11.64 -14.71
N LEU A 192 3.70 -11.66 -16.03
CA LEU A 192 3.39 -10.48 -16.83
C LEU A 192 2.12 -9.80 -16.33
N LYS A 193 2.07 -8.46 -16.39
CA LYS A 193 0.82 -7.71 -16.26
C LYS A 193 0.06 -7.77 -17.58
N ASP A 194 -1.27 -7.74 -17.51
CA ASP A 194 -2.11 -7.50 -18.67
C ASP A 194 -1.87 -6.10 -19.25
N ASP A 195 -2.09 -5.94 -20.55
CA ASP A 195 -1.76 -4.71 -21.28
C ASP A 195 -2.52 -3.49 -20.72
N ARG A 196 -3.77 -3.71 -20.26
CA ARG A 196 -4.61 -2.66 -19.67
C ARG A 196 -4.04 -2.15 -18.35
N ASN A 197 -3.46 -3.02 -17.53
CA ASN A 197 -2.79 -2.68 -16.28
C ASN A 197 -1.49 -1.88 -16.52
N ILE A 198 -0.73 -2.20 -17.57
CA ILE A 198 0.41 -1.37 -18.00
C ILE A 198 -0.06 0.04 -18.41
N LEU A 199 -1.09 0.16 -19.24
CA LEU A 199 -1.65 1.46 -19.64
C LEU A 199 -2.24 2.25 -18.46
N GLN A 200 -2.89 1.57 -17.50
CA GLN A 200 -3.38 2.19 -16.25
C GLN A 200 -2.23 2.75 -15.39
N LEU A 201 -1.08 2.07 -15.34
CA LEU A 201 0.09 2.53 -14.59
C LEU A 201 0.68 3.82 -15.19
N ILE A 202 0.82 3.90 -16.51
CA ILE A 202 1.25 5.14 -17.19
C ILE A 202 0.22 6.25 -16.92
N SER A 203 -1.08 5.96 -17.05
CA SER A 203 -2.18 6.90 -16.80
C SER A 203 -2.19 7.44 -15.35
N ALA A 204 -1.91 6.59 -14.35
CA ALA A 204 -1.71 7.02 -12.97
C ALA A 204 -0.51 7.98 -12.85
N GLY A 205 0.59 7.69 -13.54
CA GLY A 205 1.76 8.58 -13.62
C GLY A 205 1.45 9.96 -14.23
N ILE A 206 0.71 10.00 -15.35
CA ILE A 206 0.23 11.26 -15.97
C ILE A 206 -0.54 12.11 -14.94
N GLN A 207 -1.39 11.47 -14.13
CA GLN A 207 -2.20 12.15 -13.11
C GLN A 207 -1.36 12.61 -11.91
N VAL A 208 -0.28 11.92 -11.55
CA VAL A 208 0.72 12.40 -10.57
C VAL A 208 1.40 13.67 -11.10
N ALA A 209 1.98 13.61 -12.31
CA ALA A 209 2.68 14.73 -12.94
C ALA A 209 1.79 15.99 -13.05
N LYS A 210 0.54 15.78 -13.49
CA LYS A 210 -0.51 16.81 -13.54
C LYS A 210 -0.77 17.45 -12.19
N ILE A 211 -0.94 16.67 -11.11
CA ILE A 211 -1.17 17.22 -9.77
C ILE A 211 0.05 17.98 -9.22
N LEU A 212 1.27 17.54 -9.54
CA LEU A 212 2.51 18.24 -9.19
C LEU A 212 2.81 19.48 -10.06
N LYS A 213 2.03 19.69 -11.14
CA LYS A 213 2.19 20.75 -12.16
C LYS A 213 3.49 20.65 -12.96
N ASP A 214 3.99 19.43 -13.19
CA ASP A 214 5.12 19.16 -14.08
C ASP A 214 4.59 18.84 -15.50
N ALA A 215 4.48 19.88 -16.33
CA ALA A 215 4.04 19.74 -17.72
C ALA A 215 5.02 18.90 -18.57
N PRO A 216 6.36 19.06 -18.48
CA PRO A 216 7.31 18.14 -19.12
C PRO A 216 7.17 16.67 -18.73
N ALA A 217 6.87 16.33 -17.46
CA ALA A 217 6.56 14.94 -17.09
C ALA A 217 5.24 14.47 -17.68
N MET A 218 4.21 15.33 -17.67
CA MET A 218 2.89 14.98 -18.19
C MET A 218 2.96 14.69 -19.70
N ASP A 219 3.62 15.55 -20.48
CA ASP A 219 3.85 15.39 -21.93
C ASP A 219 4.69 14.13 -22.26
N PHE A 220 5.74 13.84 -21.49
CA PHE A 220 6.53 12.62 -21.67
C PHE A 220 5.69 11.35 -21.41
N LEU A 221 4.93 11.31 -20.31
CA LEU A 221 4.14 10.14 -19.94
C LEU A 221 2.93 9.93 -20.86
N ASP A 222 2.35 10.99 -21.41
CA ASP A 222 1.30 10.92 -22.44
C ASP A 222 1.83 10.30 -23.75
N LYS A 223 3.02 10.72 -24.20
CA LYS A 223 3.72 10.11 -25.35
C LYS A 223 4.07 8.64 -25.10
N LEU A 224 4.54 8.31 -23.90
CA LEU A 224 4.82 6.93 -23.50
C LEU A 224 3.55 6.06 -23.49
N TYR A 225 2.40 6.61 -23.04
CA TYR A 225 1.11 5.93 -23.11
C TYR A 225 0.77 5.58 -24.56
N VAL A 226 0.81 6.56 -25.46
CA VAL A 226 0.45 6.39 -26.87
C VAL A 226 1.38 5.39 -27.58
N SER A 227 2.69 5.47 -27.36
CA SER A 227 3.64 4.53 -27.95
C SER A 227 3.44 3.10 -27.43
N THR A 228 3.14 2.94 -26.13
CA THR A 228 2.87 1.63 -25.54
C THR A 228 1.56 1.04 -26.07
N GLU A 229 0.51 1.86 -26.21
CA GLU A 229 -0.78 1.45 -26.76
C GLU A 229 -0.66 1.02 -28.23
N GLN A 230 0.13 1.73 -29.05
CA GLN A 230 0.47 1.31 -30.41
C GLN A 230 1.23 -0.03 -30.43
N GLN A 231 2.25 -0.19 -29.58
CA GLN A 231 3.06 -1.42 -29.49
C GLN A 231 2.21 -2.63 -29.09
N ILE A 232 1.24 -2.46 -28.18
CA ILE A 232 0.22 -3.48 -27.84
C ILE A 232 -0.61 -3.87 -29.07
N GLN A 233 -1.10 -2.89 -29.83
CA GLN A 233 -1.91 -3.14 -31.04
C GLN A 233 -1.12 -3.87 -32.13
N GLU A 234 0.12 -3.49 -32.38
CA GLU A 234 1.02 -4.15 -33.33
C GLU A 234 1.33 -5.59 -32.93
N ARG A 235 1.62 -5.83 -31.64
CA ARG A 235 1.82 -7.18 -31.07
C ARG A 235 0.58 -8.05 -31.23
N ALA A 236 -0.61 -7.50 -30.92
CA ALA A 236 -1.89 -8.21 -31.03
C ALA A 236 -2.25 -8.55 -32.50
N ALA A 237 -2.03 -7.61 -33.43
CA ALA A 237 -2.25 -7.84 -34.86
C ALA A 237 -1.29 -8.91 -35.42
N ALA A 238 0.00 -8.87 -35.03
CA ALA A 238 0.98 -9.87 -35.41
C ALA A 238 0.68 -11.26 -34.83
N ALA A 239 0.11 -11.34 -33.62
CA ALA A 239 -0.38 -12.60 -33.05
C ALA A 239 -1.58 -13.13 -33.85
N ALA A 240 -2.61 -12.30 -34.09
CA ALA A 240 -3.79 -12.69 -34.85
C ALA A 240 -3.49 -13.12 -36.30
N ALA A 241 -2.45 -12.55 -36.93
CA ALA A 241 -1.99 -12.93 -38.26
C ALA A 241 -1.25 -14.28 -38.31
N ARG A 242 -0.76 -14.81 -37.17
CA ARG A 242 -0.09 -16.13 -37.09
C ARG A 242 -1.06 -17.30 -36.87
N PHE A 243 -2.34 -17.00 -36.59
CA PHE A 243 -3.41 -17.98 -36.40
C PHE A 243 -4.46 -17.89 -37.53
N ARG A 244 -4.01 -17.55 -38.74
CA ARG A 244 -4.77 -17.53 -40.00
C ARG A 244 -3.99 -18.28 -41.09
#